data_AF-A0A7K2SF87-F1
#
_entry.id   AF-A0A7K2SF87-F1
#
_cell.length_a   1.000
_cell.length_b   1.000
_cell.length_c   1.000
_cell.angle_alpha   90.00
_cell.angle_beta   90.00
_cell.angle_gamma   90.00
#
_symmetry.space_group_name_H-M   'P 1'
#
loop_
_entity.id
_entity.type
_entity.pdbx_description
1 polymer ?
#
loop_
_entity_poly.entity_id
_entity_poly.type
_entity_poly.pdbx_seq_one_letter_code
_entity_poly.pdbx_strand_id
1 'polypeptide(L)'
;MAAMQLTRTHRILIGVVVAGAVLIAAIGFAGSYAAVRELAEDKGFGEFSLVFPIGIDAGICVLLALDLLLTWMRIPFPLLRQTAWLLTAATIAFNGAASWPDPLGTAMHAVIPVLFVVSVEAARHAVG
;
A
#
# COMPACT_ATOMS: atom_id res chain seq x y z
N MET A 1 -19.42 -18.19 16.89
CA MET A 1 -19.35 -16.71 16.92
C MET A 1 -20.73 -16.19 16.58
N ALA A 2 -21.38 -15.43 17.48
CA ALA A 2 -22.66 -14.81 17.17
C ALA A 2 -22.46 -13.86 15.99
N ALA A 3 -23.24 -14.02 14.91
CA ALA A 3 -23.17 -13.11 13.78
C ALA A 3 -23.51 -11.70 14.28
N MET A 4 -22.52 -10.81 14.30
CA MET A 4 -22.77 -9.39 14.59
C MET A 4 -23.81 -8.89 13.60
N GLN A 5 -25.00 -8.57 14.10
CA GLN A 5 -26.04 -7.92 13.31
C GLN A 5 -25.54 -6.51 12.96
N LEU A 6 -25.03 -6.35 11.73
CA LEU A 6 -24.60 -5.05 11.21
C LEU A 6 -25.82 -4.14 11.10
N THR A 7 -25.92 -3.18 12.02
CA THR A 7 -26.92 -2.11 11.97
C THR A 7 -26.75 -1.27 10.70
N ARG A 8 -27.80 -0.55 10.30
CA ARG A 8 -27.76 0.34 9.11
C ARG A 8 -26.61 1.35 9.22
N THR A 9 -26.36 1.87 10.43
CA THR A 9 -25.25 2.78 10.72
C THR A 9 -23.89 2.13 10.50
N HIS A 10 -23.70 0.87 10.94
CA HIS A 10 -22.45 0.14 10.67
C HIS A 10 -22.20 -0.05 9.17
N ARG A 11 -23.24 -0.37 8.39
CA ARG A 11 -23.10 -0.55 6.93
C ARG A 11 -22.73 0.76 6.22
N ILE A 12 -23.36 1.88 6.61
CA ILE A 12 -23.03 3.20 6.08
C ILE A 12 -21.60 3.57 6.45
N LEU A 13 -21.20 3.37 7.70
CA LEU A 13 -19.85 3.67 8.17
C LEU A 13 -18.79 2.83 7.44
N ILE A 14 -19.03 1.52 7.24
CA ILE A 14 -18.17 0.66 6.43
C ILE A 14 -18.07 1.21 5.01
N GLY A 15 -19.18 1.60 4.38
CA GLY A 15 -19.18 2.19 3.05
C GLY A 15 -18.34 3.46 2.96
N VAL A 16 -18.47 4.37 3.93
CA VAL A 16 -17.68 5.61 4.02
C VAL A 16 -16.20 5.31 4.20
N VAL A 17 -15.85 4.39 5.11
CA VAL A 17 -14.45 4.00 5.36
C VAL A 17 -13.83 3.37 4.13
N VAL A 18 -14.53 2.44 3.45
CA VAL A 18 -14.04 1.79 2.23
C VAL A 18 -13.86 2.80 1.11
N ALA A 19 -14.84 3.69 0.89
CA ALA A 19 -14.73 4.73 -0.13
C ALA A 19 -13.56 5.69 0.16
N GLY A 20 -13.38 6.11 1.41
CA GLY A 20 -12.26 6.93 1.84
C GLY A 20 -10.92 6.23 1.65
N ALA A 21 -10.81 4.96 2.02
CA ALA A 21 -9.60 4.16 1.84
C ALA A 21 -9.22 4.01 0.36
N VAL A 22 -10.20 3.74 -0.52
CA VAL A 22 -9.98 3.66 -1.97
C VAL A 22 -9.52 5.00 -2.53
N LEU A 23 -10.12 6.10 -2.11
CA LEU A 23 -9.73 7.44 -2.56
C LEU A 23 -8.30 7.80 -2.12
N ILE A 24 -7.98 7.56 -0.84
CA ILE A 24 -6.63 7.79 -0.29
C ILE A 24 -5.61 6.93 -1.04
N ALA A 25 -5.91 5.65 -1.27
CA ALA A 25 -5.05 4.76 -2.02
C ALA A 25 -4.82 5.26 -3.45
N ALA A 26 -5.87 5.70 -4.16
CA ALA A 26 -5.75 6.20 -5.52
C ALA A 26 -4.87 7.46 -5.61
N ILE A 27 -5.08 8.43 -4.71
CA ILE A 27 -4.27 9.65 -4.65
C ILE A 27 -2.83 9.31 -4.31
N GLY A 28 -2.61 8.47 -3.31
CA GLY A 28 -1.27 8.10 -2.88
C GLY A 28 -0.49 7.33 -3.94
N PHE A 29 -1.17 6.43 -4.65
CA PHE A 29 -0.59 5.68 -5.76
C PHE A 29 -0.18 6.61 -6.90
N ALA A 30 -1.03 7.56 -7.29
CA ALA A 30 -0.72 8.50 -8.35
C ALA A 30 0.48 9.39 -7.99
N GLY A 31 0.54 9.89 -6.75
CA GLY A 31 1.67 10.69 -6.25
C GLY A 31 2.97 9.90 -6.17
N SER A 32 2.91 8.67 -5.64
CA SER A 32 4.05 7.76 -5.53
C SER A 32 4.59 7.34 -6.90
N TYR A 33 3.69 7.04 -7.85
CA TYR A 33 4.05 6.65 -9.20
C TYR A 33 4.91 7.70 -9.88
N ALA A 34 4.49 8.97 -9.86
CA ALA A 34 5.24 10.05 -10.49
C ALA A 34 6.65 10.19 -9.88
N ALA A 35 6.74 10.22 -8.56
CA ALA A 35 8.00 10.37 -7.83
C ALA A 35 8.98 9.20 -8.08
N VAL A 36 8.49 7.95 -7.99
CA VAL A 36 9.33 6.76 -8.18
C VAL A 36 9.69 6.56 -9.66
N ARG A 37 8.81 6.94 -10.59
CA ARG A 37 9.10 6.91 -12.03
C ARG A 37 10.24 7.88 -12.36
N GLU A 38 10.14 9.14 -11.93
CA GLU A 38 11.17 10.15 -12.15
C GLU A 38 12.51 9.71 -11.55
N LEU A 39 12.48 9.17 -10.32
CA LEU A 39 13.68 8.58 -9.72
C LEU A 39 14.25 7.44 -10.57
N ALA A 40 13.42 6.54 -11.10
CA ALA A 40 13.88 5.43 -11.93
C ALA A 40 14.49 5.93 -13.26
N GLU A 41 13.90 6.96 -13.89
CA GLU A 41 14.45 7.63 -15.07
C GLU A 41 15.85 8.20 -14.77
N ASP A 42 16.00 8.92 -13.66
CA ASP A 42 17.27 9.48 -13.21
C ASP A 42 18.33 8.40 -12.90
N LYS A 43 17.91 7.22 -12.46
CA LYS A 43 18.79 6.05 -12.24
C LYS A 43 19.08 5.25 -13.51
N GLY A 44 18.63 5.72 -14.68
CA GLY A 44 18.96 5.12 -15.97
C GLY A 44 18.13 3.87 -16.30
N PHE A 45 16.92 3.74 -15.74
CA PHE A 45 16.04 2.59 -16.04
C PHE A 45 15.42 2.69 -17.46
N GLY A 46 15.53 3.83 -18.14
CA GLY A 46 14.97 4.04 -19.48
C GLY A 46 13.47 3.73 -19.50
N GLU A 47 12.99 3.05 -20.54
CA GLU A 47 11.57 2.64 -20.67
C GLU A 47 11.05 1.80 -19.49
N PHE A 48 11.93 1.13 -18.75
CA PHE A 48 11.53 0.33 -17.58
C PHE A 48 11.06 1.21 -16.40
N SER A 49 11.36 2.51 -16.40
CA SER A 49 10.88 3.46 -15.39
C SER A 49 9.35 3.50 -15.29
N LEU A 50 8.65 3.28 -16.41
CA LEU A 50 7.19 3.30 -16.48
C LEU A 50 6.55 2.12 -15.74
N VAL A 51 7.21 0.97 -15.78
CA VAL A 51 6.68 -0.28 -15.20
C VAL A 51 7.28 -0.60 -13.84
N PHE A 52 8.40 0.01 -13.47
CA PHE A 52 9.07 -0.25 -12.19
C PHE A 52 8.21 0.06 -10.96
N PRO A 53 7.58 1.26 -10.82
CA PRO A 53 6.68 1.54 -9.70
C PRO A 53 5.48 0.58 -9.70
N ILE A 54 4.92 0.30 -10.88
CA ILE A 54 3.78 -0.60 -11.06
C ILE A 54 4.14 -2.02 -10.59
N GLY A 55 5.32 -2.51 -10.92
CA GLY A 55 5.80 -3.83 -10.54
C GLY A 55 5.93 -3.99 -9.03
N ILE A 56 6.43 -2.97 -8.33
CA ILE A 56 6.54 -2.97 -6.87
C ILE A 56 5.15 -3.01 -6.23
N ASP A 57 4.27 -2.11 -6.63
CA ASP A 57 2.95 -1.99 -6.03
C ASP A 57 2.06 -3.20 -6.34
N ALA A 58 2.12 -3.72 -7.57
CA ALA A 58 1.46 -4.97 -7.94
C ALA A 58 1.99 -6.14 -7.08
N GLY A 59 3.30 -6.19 -6.84
CA GLY A 59 3.91 -7.17 -5.94
C GLY A 59 3.35 -7.08 -4.52
N ILE A 60 3.26 -5.87 -3.95
CA ILE A 60 2.67 -5.64 -2.61
C ILE A 60 1.21 -6.09 -2.59
N CYS A 61 0.40 -5.65 -3.56
CA CYS A 61 -1.02 -6.01 -3.66
C CYS A 61 -1.24 -7.52 -3.75
N VAL A 62 -0.46 -8.22 -4.59
CA VAL A 62 -0.55 -9.67 -4.76
C VAL A 62 -0.14 -10.40 -3.47
N LEU A 63 0.97 -10.00 -2.84
CA LEU A 63 1.43 -10.63 -1.60
C LEU A 63 0.42 -10.43 -0.46
N LEU A 64 -0.14 -9.22 -0.30
CA LEU A 64 -1.14 -8.94 0.72
C LEU A 64 -2.46 -9.66 0.46
N ALA A 65 -2.90 -9.75 -0.81
CA ALA A 65 -4.08 -10.51 -1.20
C ALA A 65 -3.90 -12.01 -0.96
N LEU A 66 -2.73 -12.57 -1.28
CA LEU A 66 -2.38 -13.94 -0.97
C LEU A 66 -2.34 -14.17 0.55
N ASP A 67 -1.77 -13.24 1.32
CA ASP A 67 -1.71 -13.35 2.77
C ASP A 67 -3.12 -13.34 3.38
N LEU A 68 -4.04 -12.49 2.89
CA LEU A 68 -5.45 -12.50 3.26
C LEU A 68 -6.14 -13.82 2.88
N LEU A 69 -5.89 -14.33 1.67
CA LEU A 69 -6.46 -15.60 1.18
C LEU A 69 -5.99 -16.79 2.01
N LEU A 70 -4.70 -16.90 2.29
CA LEU A 70 -4.13 -17.97 3.12
C LEU A 70 -4.63 -17.86 4.58
N THR A 71 -4.76 -16.64 5.10
CA THR A 71 -5.36 -16.39 6.43
C THR A 71 -6.80 -16.89 6.48
N TRP A 72 -7.60 -16.62 5.43
CA TRP A 72 -8.97 -17.12 5.34
C TRP A 72 -9.02 -18.65 5.29
N MET A 73 -8.09 -19.29 4.58
CA MET A 73 -7.96 -20.76 4.55
C MET A 73 -7.32 -21.35 5.82
N ARG A 74 -6.96 -20.53 6.81
CA ARG A 74 -6.24 -20.92 8.04
C ARG A 74 -4.89 -21.62 7.79
N ILE A 75 -4.19 -21.23 6.73
CA ILE A 75 -2.84 -21.69 6.42
C ILE A 75 -1.85 -20.61 6.86
N PRO A 76 -1.07 -20.81 7.95
CA PRO A 76 -0.12 -19.81 8.42
C PRO A 76 1.10 -19.75 7.49
N PHE A 77 1.28 -18.64 6.78
CA PHE A 77 2.44 -18.43 5.91
C PHE A 77 3.04 -17.02 6.07
N PRO A 78 3.79 -16.75 7.15
CA PRO A 78 4.22 -15.41 7.55
C PRO A 78 5.21 -14.74 6.59
N LEU A 79 5.82 -15.50 5.68
CA LEU A 79 6.77 -14.98 4.70
C LEU A 79 6.12 -13.94 3.76
N LEU A 80 4.86 -14.15 3.35
CA LEU A 80 4.17 -13.18 2.48
C LEU A 80 4.08 -11.81 3.13
N ARG A 81 3.72 -11.78 4.42
CA ARG A 81 3.64 -10.55 5.21
C ARG A 81 4.99 -9.87 5.33
N GLN A 82 6.04 -10.62 5.69
CA GLN A 82 7.38 -10.06 5.85
C GLN A 82 7.90 -9.48 4.53
N THR A 83 7.67 -10.18 3.42
CA THR A 83 8.05 -9.67 2.09
C THR A 83 7.23 -8.45 1.69
N ALA A 84 5.92 -8.42 1.95
CA ALA A 84 5.09 -7.25 1.68
C ALA A 84 5.54 -6.02 2.50
N TRP A 85 5.90 -6.21 3.77
CA TRP A 85 6.48 -5.15 4.61
C TRP A 85 7.84 -4.68 4.11
N LEU A 86 8.69 -5.59 3.63
CA LEU A 86 9.98 -5.23 3.04
C LEU A 86 9.80 -4.39 1.78
N LEU A 87 8.91 -4.80 0.87
CA LEU A 87 8.60 -4.05 -0.36
C LEU A 87 7.97 -2.69 -0.05
N THR A 88 7.13 -2.63 0.98
CA THR A 88 6.58 -1.38 1.49
C THR A 88 7.68 -0.44 1.98
N ALA A 89 8.62 -0.95 2.79
CA ALA A 89 9.74 -0.15 3.28
C ALA A 89 10.61 0.37 2.13
N ALA A 90 10.84 -0.46 1.11
CA ALA A 90 11.52 -0.04 -0.12
C ALA A 90 10.75 1.07 -0.85
N THR A 91 9.42 0.95 -0.96
CA THR A 91 8.56 1.97 -1.58
C THR A 91 8.62 3.31 -0.85
N ILE A 92 8.58 3.30 0.49
CA ILE A 92 8.78 4.49 1.33
C ILE A 92 10.14 5.12 1.05
N ALA A 93 11.20 4.30 0.99
CA ALA A 93 12.55 4.78 0.71
C ALA A 93 12.69 5.37 -0.70
N PHE A 94 12.12 4.75 -1.73
CA PHE A 94 12.14 5.27 -3.10
C PHE A 94 11.39 6.61 -3.21
N ASN A 95 10.22 6.71 -2.58
CA ASN A 95 9.46 7.95 -2.52
C ASN A 95 10.25 9.06 -1.83
N GLY A 96 10.86 8.79 -0.67
CA GLY A 96 11.69 9.77 0.01
C GLY A 96 12.92 10.17 -0.81
N ALA A 97 13.56 9.22 -1.47
CA ALA A 97 14.75 9.46 -2.29
C ALA A 97 14.48 10.35 -3.50
N ALA A 98 13.23 10.40 -4.01
CA ALA A 98 12.86 11.27 -5.13
C ALA A 98 13.01 12.77 -4.82
N SER A 99 13.02 13.17 -3.54
CA SER A 99 13.23 14.56 -3.13
C SER A 99 14.50 14.79 -2.34
N TRP A 100 15.40 13.81 -2.26
CA TRP A 100 16.67 13.99 -1.56
C TRP A 100 17.57 14.99 -2.31
N PRO A 101 18.21 15.97 -1.65
CA PRO A 101 18.43 16.09 -0.20
C PRO A 101 17.44 17.00 0.57
N ASP A 102 16.32 17.42 -0.02
CA ASP A 102 15.31 18.23 0.67
C ASP A 102 14.59 17.41 1.76
N PRO A 103 14.80 17.69 3.07
CA PRO A 103 14.21 16.89 4.14
C PRO A 103 12.69 16.96 4.17
N LEU A 104 12.11 18.12 3.80
CA LEU A 104 10.66 18.31 3.83
C LEU A 104 10.01 17.53 2.68
N GLY A 105 10.49 17.69 1.45
CA GLY A 105 10.05 16.90 0.30
C GLY A 105 10.21 15.40 0.53
N THR A 106 11.35 14.97 1.08
CA THR A 106 11.61 13.57 1.45
C THR A 106 10.52 13.04 2.38
N ALA A 107 10.18 13.79 3.43
CA ALA A 107 9.13 13.41 4.38
C ALA A 107 7.73 13.41 3.73
N MET A 108 7.43 14.40 2.88
CA MET A 108 6.15 14.51 2.17
C MET A 108 5.91 13.33 1.24
N HIS A 109 6.91 12.89 0.48
CA HIS A 109 6.76 11.71 -0.38
C HIS A 109 6.78 10.40 0.42
N ALA A 110 7.60 10.28 1.46
CA ALA A 110 7.68 9.08 2.29
C ALA A 110 6.37 8.78 3.06
N VAL A 111 5.60 9.80 3.45
CA VAL A 111 4.37 9.60 4.23
C VAL A 111 3.21 9.03 3.42
N ILE A 112 3.20 9.27 2.10
CA ILE A 112 2.13 8.85 1.20
C ILE A 112 1.88 7.33 1.23
N PRO A 113 2.89 6.46 1.01
CA PRO A 113 2.70 5.01 1.07
C PRO A 113 2.37 4.48 2.47
N VAL A 114 2.67 5.22 3.55
CA VAL A 114 2.31 4.81 4.92
C VAL A 114 0.80 4.73 5.10
N LEU A 115 0.04 5.66 4.51
CA LEU A 115 -1.43 5.68 4.60
C LEU A 115 -2.06 4.42 3.98
N PHE A 116 -1.50 3.93 2.88
CA PHE A 116 -1.93 2.69 2.23
C PHE A 116 -1.75 1.49 3.17
N VAL A 117 -0.56 1.36 3.76
CA VAL A 117 -0.21 0.25 4.66
C VAL A 117 -1.13 0.21 5.87
N VAL A 118 -1.32 1.35 6.52
CA VAL A 118 -2.22 1.46 7.70
C VAL A 118 -3.65 1.06 7.32
N SER A 119 -4.12 1.45 6.13
CA SER A 119 -5.46 1.10 5.65
C SER A 119 -5.60 -0.41 5.42
N VAL A 120 -4.60 -1.08 4.83
CA VAL A 120 -4.63 -2.52 4.58
C VAL A 120 -4.49 -3.32 5.89
N GLU A 121 -3.63 -2.90 6.80
CA GLU A 121 -3.50 -3.55 8.11
C GLU A 121 -4.77 -3.41 8.96
N ALA A 122 -5.45 -2.25 8.90
CA ALA A 122 -6.75 -2.05 9.54
C ALA A 122 -7.81 -2.98 8.95
N ALA A 123 -7.86 -3.13 7.62
CA ALA A 123 -8.78 -4.06 6.95
C ALA A 123 -8.50 -5.51 7.34
N ARG A 124 -7.23 -5.90 7.43
CA ARG A 124 -6.81 -7.23 7.87
C ARG A 124 -7.24 -7.52 9.30
N HIS A 125 -7.01 -6.59 10.23
CA HIS A 125 -7.42 -6.74 11.63
C HIS A 125 -8.94 -6.87 11.80
N ALA A 126 -9.72 -6.34 10.84
CA ALA A 126 -11.17 -6.51 10.83
C ALA A 126 -11.64 -7.87 10.29
N VAL A 127 -10.81 -8.57 9.51
CA VAL A 127 -11.16 -9.83 8.81
C VAL A 127 -10.54 -11.07 9.48
N GLY A 128 -9.34 -10.95 10.06
CA GLY A 128 -8.63 -12.02 10.77
C GLY A 128 -8.99 -12.09 12.25
#